data_AF-A0A938YI13-F1
#
_entry.id   AF-A0A938YI13-F1
#
_cell.length_a   1.000
_cell.length_b   1.000
_cell.length_c   1.000
_cell.angle_alpha   90.00
_cell.angle_beta   90.00
_cell.angle_gamma   90.00
#
_symmetry.space_group_name_H-M   'P 1'
#
loop_
_entity.id
_entity.type
_entity.pdbx_description
1 polymer ?
#
loop_
_entity_poly.entity_id
_entity_poly.type
_entity_poly.pdbx_seq_one_letter_code
_entity_poly.pdbx_strand_id
1 'polypeptide(L)'
;MIIDLPSTTSSKINKAMVDLREKGGTVALGRVLTLVIVTDEGESEEPIEAANAASFEHPCRVIVVGRGSRRGAARMDAQIRVGGDAGASEVVVVRLYGQLADHGATVVVPLLLADAPVVVWWPGESPAVPAEDPIGSLAQRRITDGARTKRPLATLAALQDSYRPGDTDLTWTRLTSWRGLLAAALDQPPHEKVISAVVAGSPDSVSTDLMAAWLAVRLRCPVRRVRSGRSGSGLGSVVLTRKSGDTSLIRPDQLTATLSVPDQPRREVALRRRGLRDCIAEELRRLDPDDVFAEVLAKGLPMVAKHAEAAAKASTRAGTKSATPATAPVEAAADPATPKARGGRRRKTDAGLTTVPDGAPGNGPTLATDGDTHTADDLAGSARRAAEAGDSVAESGSTRSRTTARRGAGTAPRTRTPRAAVAATADAPTTAAPRKAASRRAAPAKTASTKPATRQSAGRKDAATESAPAPDATPTPARRARRTAR
;
A
#
# COMPACT_ATOMS: atom_id res chain seq x y z
N MET A 1 -21.62 2.33 13.33
CA MET A 1 -22.33 1.14 13.82
C MET A 1 -21.69 -0.12 13.25
N ILE A 2 -21.54 -1.15 14.09
CA ILE A 2 -21.02 -2.47 13.73
C ILE A 2 -22.09 -3.53 14.05
N ILE A 3 -22.28 -4.50 13.16
CA ILE A 3 -23.21 -5.64 13.31
C ILE A 3 -22.47 -6.93 12.98
N ASP A 4 -22.35 -7.83 13.96
CA ASP A 4 -21.72 -9.13 13.80
C ASP A 4 -22.73 -10.21 13.39
N LEU A 5 -22.31 -11.06 12.47
CA LEU A 5 -23.07 -12.15 11.87
C LEU A 5 -22.25 -13.45 11.97
N PRO A 6 -22.16 -14.08 13.15
CA PRO A 6 -21.46 -15.35 13.33
C PRO A 6 -22.19 -16.49 12.60
N SER A 7 -21.43 -17.47 12.08
CA SER A 7 -21.95 -18.67 11.40
C SER A 7 -23.02 -18.36 10.34
N THR A 8 -22.66 -17.48 9.41
CA THR A 8 -23.56 -16.84 8.44
C THR A 8 -23.36 -17.34 7.00
N THR A 9 -24.13 -16.78 6.07
CA THR A 9 -24.07 -17.07 4.62
C THR A 9 -24.13 -15.76 3.82
N SER A 10 -23.62 -15.72 2.59
CA SER A 10 -23.65 -14.47 1.79
C SER A 10 -25.09 -13.97 1.55
N SER A 11 -26.08 -14.86 1.49
CA SER A 11 -27.50 -14.50 1.44
C SER A 11 -27.99 -13.80 2.71
N LYS A 12 -27.57 -14.25 3.90
CA LYS A 12 -27.85 -13.58 5.18
C LYS A 12 -27.16 -12.21 5.26
N ILE A 13 -25.91 -12.11 4.81
CA ILE A 13 -25.15 -10.85 4.74
C ILE A 13 -25.88 -9.87 3.81
N ASN A 14 -26.22 -10.27 2.58
CA ASN A 14 -26.97 -9.43 1.65
C ASN A 14 -28.32 -8.98 2.20
N LYS A 15 -29.07 -9.86 2.88
CA LYS A 15 -30.32 -9.44 3.53
C LYS A 15 -30.05 -8.36 4.58
N ALA A 16 -29.10 -8.58 5.49
CA ALA A 16 -28.75 -7.58 6.51
C ALA A 16 -28.31 -6.23 5.89
N MET A 17 -27.62 -6.25 4.75
CA MET A 17 -27.22 -5.06 4.00
C MET A 17 -28.41 -4.31 3.35
N VAL A 18 -29.46 -5.02 2.94
CA VAL A 18 -30.72 -4.41 2.44
C VAL A 18 -31.52 -3.84 3.60
N ASP A 19 -31.81 -4.67 4.62
CA ASP A 19 -32.45 -4.28 5.89
C ASP A 19 -31.83 -3.00 6.49
N LEU A 20 -30.51 -2.84 6.41
CA LEU A 20 -29.78 -1.67 6.92
C LEU A 20 -30.04 -0.38 6.13
N ARG A 21 -30.15 -0.46 4.80
CA ARG A 21 -30.42 0.70 3.94
C ARG A 21 -31.84 1.20 4.13
N GLU A 22 -32.80 0.28 4.20
CA GLU A 22 -34.21 0.58 4.43
C GLU A 22 -34.43 1.23 5.81
N LYS A 23 -33.82 0.69 6.87
CA LYS A 23 -33.99 1.19 8.25
C LYS A 23 -33.14 2.41 8.58
N GLY A 24 -31.94 2.51 7.99
CA GLY A 24 -30.96 3.53 8.33
C GLY A 24 -31.24 4.91 7.73
N GLY A 25 -32.15 5.02 6.76
CA GLY A 25 -32.39 6.26 6.00
C GLY A 25 -31.15 6.75 5.22
N THR A 26 -30.11 5.93 5.14
CA THR A 26 -28.84 6.25 4.48
C THR A 26 -29.07 6.34 2.99
N VAL A 27 -29.19 7.59 2.51
CA VAL A 27 -29.27 7.97 1.10
C VAL A 27 -28.28 7.14 0.29
N ALA A 28 -28.75 6.62 -0.86
CA ALA A 28 -27.97 5.74 -1.70
C ALA A 28 -26.70 6.44 -2.21
N LEU A 29 -25.61 6.30 -1.46
CA LEU A 29 -24.27 6.68 -1.90
C LEU A 29 -24.01 6.04 -3.26
N GLY A 30 -23.70 6.88 -4.25
CA GLY A 30 -23.38 6.46 -5.61
C GLY A 30 -22.06 5.72 -5.62
N ARG A 31 -22.10 4.41 -5.35
CA ARG A 31 -20.90 3.56 -5.26
C ARG A 31 -20.33 3.39 -6.67
N VAL A 32 -19.12 3.91 -6.90
CA VAL A 32 -18.46 3.88 -8.22
C VAL A 32 -17.62 2.62 -8.44
N LEU A 33 -17.33 1.84 -7.39
CA LEU A 33 -16.61 0.57 -7.46
C LEU A 33 -16.88 -0.34 -6.25
N THR A 34 -16.46 -1.61 -6.36
CA THR A 34 -16.31 -2.54 -5.24
C THR A 34 -14.81 -2.78 -4.99
N LEU A 35 -14.33 -2.48 -3.79
CA LEU A 35 -12.95 -2.78 -3.36
C LEU A 35 -12.94 -4.05 -2.51
N VAL A 36 -12.26 -5.09 -2.99
CA VAL A 36 -12.09 -6.36 -2.30
C VAL A 36 -10.68 -6.44 -1.73
N ILE A 37 -10.56 -6.42 -0.40
CA ILE A 37 -9.29 -6.54 0.31
C ILE A 37 -9.09 -8.00 0.72
N VAL A 38 -7.98 -8.63 0.35
CA VAL A 38 -7.69 -10.03 0.66
C VAL A 38 -6.49 -10.10 1.59
N THR A 39 -6.71 -10.53 2.83
CA THR A 39 -5.70 -10.49 3.91
C THR A 39 -5.84 -11.71 4.84
N ASP A 40 -4.84 -11.96 5.70
CA ASP A 40 -4.92 -13.02 6.71
C ASP A 40 -5.70 -12.54 7.95
N GLU A 41 -6.25 -13.48 8.73
CA GLU A 41 -7.08 -13.16 9.90
C GLU A 41 -6.30 -12.36 10.97
N GLY A 42 -6.75 -11.12 11.22
CA GLY A 42 -6.14 -10.16 12.15
C GLY A 42 -5.44 -9.00 11.46
N GLU A 43 -5.02 -9.15 10.20
CA GLU A 43 -4.35 -8.09 9.42
C GLU A 43 -5.34 -7.24 8.59
N SER A 44 -6.52 -6.96 9.15
CA SER A 44 -7.64 -6.27 8.45
C SER A 44 -7.75 -4.77 8.71
N GLU A 45 -7.35 -4.27 9.89
CA GLU A 45 -7.76 -2.93 10.33
C GLU A 45 -7.01 -1.78 9.61
N GLU A 46 -5.68 -1.80 9.49
CA GLU A 46 -4.92 -0.80 8.69
C GLU A 46 -5.44 -0.74 7.23
N PRO A 47 -5.68 -1.87 6.53
CA PRO A 47 -6.34 -1.85 5.22
C PRO A 47 -7.77 -1.27 5.21
N ILE A 48 -8.58 -1.53 6.24
CA ILE A 48 -9.94 -0.94 6.36
C ILE A 48 -9.85 0.57 6.57
N GLU A 49 -8.96 1.05 7.43
CA GLU A 49 -8.73 2.49 7.65
C GLU A 49 -8.29 3.19 6.36
N ALA A 50 -7.35 2.60 5.62
CA ALA A 50 -6.90 3.12 4.33
C ALA A 50 -8.02 3.17 3.29
N ALA A 51 -8.86 2.13 3.22
CA ALA A 51 -10.00 2.07 2.31
C ALA A 51 -11.12 3.06 2.70
N ASN A 52 -11.49 3.12 3.98
CA ASN A 52 -12.43 4.10 4.51
C ASN A 52 -11.97 5.53 4.20
N ALA A 53 -10.68 5.82 4.37
CA ALA A 53 -10.11 7.13 4.09
C ALA A 53 -10.00 7.46 2.58
N ALA A 54 -9.84 6.46 1.70
CA ALA A 54 -9.93 6.61 0.25
C ALA A 54 -11.38 6.78 -0.24
N SER A 55 -12.37 6.25 0.49
CA SER A 55 -13.77 6.28 0.07
C SER A 55 -14.40 7.67 0.00
N PHE A 56 -13.80 8.67 0.65
CA PHE A 56 -14.20 10.08 0.51
C PHE A 56 -13.88 10.64 -0.88
N GLU A 57 -12.88 10.10 -1.58
CA GLU A 57 -12.60 10.41 -3.00
C GLU A 57 -13.31 9.40 -3.94
N HIS A 58 -13.45 8.14 -3.49
CA HIS A 58 -13.97 7.03 -4.28
C HIS A 58 -15.06 6.24 -3.53
N PRO A 59 -16.31 6.75 -3.47
CA PRO A 59 -17.40 6.08 -2.74
C PRO A 59 -17.60 4.65 -3.23
N CYS A 60 -17.46 3.67 -2.35
CA CYS A 60 -17.39 2.26 -2.75
C CYS A 60 -18.08 1.32 -1.76
N ARG A 61 -18.21 0.06 -2.15
CA ARG A 61 -18.40 -1.06 -1.21
C ARG A 61 -17.03 -1.66 -0.93
N VAL A 62 -16.66 -1.78 0.35
CA VAL A 62 -15.45 -2.48 0.77
C VAL A 62 -15.84 -3.88 1.24
N ILE A 63 -15.18 -4.91 0.72
CA ILE A 63 -15.36 -6.31 1.12
C ILE A 63 -14.00 -6.82 1.58
N VAL A 64 -13.86 -7.22 2.84
CA VAL A 64 -12.60 -7.76 3.37
C VAL A 64 -12.71 -9.26 3.52
N VAL A 65 -11.88 -10.00 2.80
CA VAL A 65 -11.76 -11.46 2.90
C VAL A 65 -10.59 -11.78 3.82
N GLY A 66 -10.90 -12.00 5.09
CA GLY A 66 -9.97 -12.50 6.10
C GLY A 66 -9.82 -14.03 5.99
N ARG A 67 -8.65 -14.48 5.52
CA ARG A 67 -8.28 -15.90 5.45
C ARG A 67 -7.88 -16.39 6.85
N GLY A 68 -8.80 -17.10 7.51
CA GLY A 68 -8.60 -17.67 8.84
C GLY A 68 -8.04 -19.09 8.82
N SER A 69 -8.08 -19.76 9.97
CA SER A 69 -7.58 -21.14 10.09
C SER A 69 -8.26 -22.11 9.11
N ARG A 70 -7.48 -22.63 8.15
CA ARG A 70 -7.83 -23.76 7.26
C ARG A 70 -8.17 -25.06 7.99
N ARG A 71 -7.82 -25.18 9.28
CA ARG A 71 -8.15 -26.33 10.14
C ARG A 71 -9.48 -26.07 10.88
N GLY A 72 -10.33 -27.09 10.92
CA GLY A 72 -11.63 -27.07 11.61
C GLY A 72 -12.80 -27.22 10.65
N ALA A 73 -14.02 -27.05 11.16
CA ALA A 73 -15.24 -27.06 10.35
C ALA A 73 -15.26 -25.86 9.39
N ALA A 74 -15.82 -26.07 8.19
CA ALA A 74 -16.09 -24.98 7.26
C ALA A 74 -17.13 -24.03 7.86
N ARG A 75 -16.75 -22.78 8.14
CA ARG A 75 -17.66 -21.73 8.61
C ARG A 75 -17.29 -20.36 8.06
N MET A 76 -18.26 -19.46 8.08
CA MET A 76 -18.09 -18.05 7.80
C MET A 76 -18.64 -17.23 8.96
N ASP A 77 -17.83 -16.33 9.49
CA ASP A 77 -18.27 -15.28 10.41
C ASP A 77 -18.11 -13.95 9.68
N ALA A 78 -19.11 -13.07 9.70
CA ALA A 78 -19.03 -11.77 9.04
C ALA A 78 -19.37 -10.61 9.98
N GLN A 79 -19.00 -9.41 9.58
CA GLN A 79 -19.24 -8.17 10.31
C GLN A 79 -19.53 -7.06 9.29
N ILE A 80 -20.66 -6.38 9.48
CA ILE A 80 -21.05 -5.22 8.67
C ILE A 80 -20.75 -3.95 9.47
N ARG A 81 -19.98 -3.02 8.88
CA ARG A 81 -19.73 -1.68 9.43
C ARG A 81 -20.38 -0.63 8.54
N VAL A 82 -21.07 0.33 9.15
CA VAL A 82 -21.74 1.46 8.47
C VAL A 82 -21.67 2.74 9.31
N GLY A 83 -21.68 3.91 8.64
CA GLY A 83 -21.46 5.20 9.29
C GLY A 83 -19.98 5.40 9.61
N GLY A 84 -19.66 5.98 10.78
CA GLY A 84 -18.28 6.32 11.18
C GLY A 84 -17.26 5.18 11.00
N ASP A 85 -17.63 3.94 11.35
CA ASP A 85 -16.78 2.74 11.23
C ASP A 85 -16.50 2.30 9.77
N ALA A 86 -17.08 3.00 8.79
CA ALA A 86 -16.99 2.71 7.35
C ALA A 86 -16.70 3.96 6.48
N GLY A 87 -16.53 5.14 7.08
CA GLY A 87 -16.33 6.40 6.35
C GLY A 87 -17.50 6.70 5.39
N ALA A 88 -17.19 6.85 4.10
CA ALA A 88 -18.17 7.01 3.01
C ALA A 88 -18.48 5.69 2.27
N SER A 89 -18.24 4.54 2.92
CA SER A 89 -18.48 3.19 2.37
C SER A 89 -19.52 2.40 3.17
N GLU A 90 -19.84 1.22 2.66
CA GLU A 90 -20.25 0.08 3.49
C GLU A 90 -19.06 -0.88 3.57
N VAL A 91 -18.64 -1.31 4.76
CA VAL A 91 -17.57 -2.33 4.92
C VAL A 91 -18.20 -3.65 5.34
N VAL A 92 -17.92 -4.71 4.58
CA VAL A 92 -18.31 -6.08 4.90
C VAL A 92 -17.04 -6.89 5.15
N VAL A 93 -16.70 -7.11 6.42
CA VAL A 93 -15.58 -7.97 6.82
C VAL A 93 -16.08 -9.41 6.91
N VAL A 94 -15.39 -10.34 6.26
CA VAL A 94 -15.77 -11.75 6.18
C VAL A 94 -14.58 -12.62 6.55
N ARG A 95 -14.72 -13.43 7.60
CA ARG A 95 -13.69 -14.35 8.11
C ARG A 95 -14.05 -15.78 7.72
N LEU A 96 -13.15 -16.45 7.02
CA LEU A 96 -13.36 -17.77 6.41
C LEU A 96 -12.46 -18.82 7.06
N TYR A 97 -13.03 -19.95 7.47
CA TYR A 97 -12.32 -21.00 8.20
C TYR A 97 -12.65 -22.40 7.66
N GLY A 98 -11.82 -23.38 8.04
CA GLY A 98 -11.89 -24.74 7.50
C GLY A 98 -11.63 -24.72 5.99
N GLN A 99 -12.33 -25.59 5.26
CA GLN A 99 -12.28 -25.63 3.78
C GLN A 99 -12.75 -24.31 3.12
N LEU A 100 -13.59 -23.51 3.80
CA LEU A 100 -14.12 -22.28 3.22
C LEU A 100 -13.05 -21.18 3.05
N ALA A 101 -11.91 -21.29 3.74
CA ALA A 101 -10.77 -20.36 3.62
C ALA A 101 -10.19 -20.29 2.19
N ASP A 102 -10.36 -21.34 1.37
CA ASP A 102 -9.92 -21.39 -0.03
C ASP A 102 -11.03 -20.99 -1.04
N HIS A 103 -12.27 -20.76 -0.58
CA HIS A 103 -13.43 -20.47 -1.44
C HIS A 103 -13.88 -19.00 -1.39
N GLY A 104 -12.96 -18.07 -1.12
CA GLY A 104 -13.26 -16.64 -0.97
C GLY A 104 -13.96 -16.01 -2.18
N ALA A 105 -13.65 -16.44 -3.41
CA ALA A 105 -14.30 -15.95 -4.62
C ALA A 105 -15.81 -16.24 -4.64
N THR A 106 -16.20 -17.48 -4.33
CA THR A 106 -17.60 -17.92 -4.24
C THR A 106 -18.38 -17.13 -3.18
N VAL A 107 -17.71 -16.71 -2.11
CA VAL A 107 -18.29 -15.87 -1.04
C VAL A 107 -18.44 -14.41 -1.48
N VAL A 108 -17.46 -13.87 -2.21
CA VAL A 108 -17.40 -12.47 -2.69
C VAL A 108 -18.38 -12.20 -3.82
N VAL A 109 -18.52 -13.07 -4.83
CA VAL A 109 -19.39 -12.88 -6.00
C VAL A 109 -20.80 -12.35 -5.67
N PRO A 110 -21.58 -12.98 -4.76
CA PRO A 110 -22.91 -12.46 -4.40
C PRO A 110 -22.89 -11.13 -3.63
N LEU A 111 -21.75 -10.70 -3.09
CA LEU A 111 -21.58 -9.45 -2.35
C LEU A 111 -21.10 -8.29 -3.25
N LEU A 112 -20.78 -8.54 -4.53
CA LEU A 112 -20.40 -7.52 -5.49
C LEU A 112 -21.57 -6.56 -5.80
N LEU A 113 -21.24 -5.42 -6.41
CA LEU A 113 -22.21 -4.54 -7.08
C LEU A 113 -22.25 -4.92 -8.56
N ALA A 114 -23.42 -5.18 -9.13
CA ALA A 114 -23.56 -5.77 -10.46
C ALA A 114 -22.93 -4.91 -11.59
N ASP A 115 -23.13 -3.59 -11.52
CA ASP A 115 -22.78 -2.66 -12.60
C ASP A 115 -21.53 -1.80 -12.27
N ALA A 116 -20.79 -2.11 -11.21
CA ALA A 116 -19.62 -1.34 -10.77
C ALA A 116 -18.32 -2.16 -10.90
N PRO A 117 -17.21 -1.55 -11.35
CA PRO A 117 -15.93 -2.23 -11.46
C PRO A 117 -15.45 -2.78 -10.10
N VAL A 118 -14.72 -3.89 -10.17
CA VAL A 118 -14.15 -4.59 -9.04
C VAL A 118 -12.65 -4.35 -9.02
N VAL A 119 -12.16 -3.87 -7.88
CA VAL A 119 -10.74 -3.71 -7.57
C VAL A 119 -10.39 -4.73 -6.51
N VAL A 120 -9.36 -5.55 -6.72
CA VAL A 120 -8.84 -6.47 -5.70
C VAL A 120 -7.50 -5.97 -5.19
N TRP A 121 -7.29 -6.01 -3.89
CA TRP A 121 -6.08 -5.54 -3.24
C TRP A 121 -5.56 -6.54 -2.19
N TRP A 122 -4.28 -6.91 -2.34
CA TRP A 122 -3.50 -7.63 -1.33
C TRP A 122 -2.57 -6.64 -0.61
N PRO A 123 -2.81 -6.32 0.68
CA PRO A 123 -1.97 -5.40 1.45
C PRO A 123 -0.65 -6.02 1.91
N GLY A 124 -0.48 -7.34 1.81
CA GLY A 124 0.71 -8.07 2.23
C GLY A 124 1.10 -9.13 1.19
N GLU A 125 1.21 -10.39 1.63
CA GLU A 125 1.46 -11.52 0.72
C GLU A 125 0.37 -11.61 -0.36
N SER A 126 0.80 -11.79 -1.61
CA SER A 126 -0.06 -11.82 -2.79
C SER A 126 0.12 -13.12 -3.59
N PRO A 127 -0.85 -13.50 -4.44
CA PRO A 127 -0.71 -14.64 -5.34
C PRO A 127 0.43 -14.42 -6.33
N ALA A 128 1.15 -15.49 -6.69
CA ALA A 128 2.26 -15.43 -7.65
C ALA A 128 1.85 -14.92 -9.04
N VAL A 129 0.57 -15.07 -9.41
CA VAL A 129 -0.04 -14.43 -10.58
C VAL A 129 -1.38 -13.83 -10.13
N PRO A 130 -1.46 -12.51 -9.82
CA PRO A 130 -2.67 -11.91 -9.25
C PRO A 130 -3.93 -12.05 -10.10
N ALA A 131 -3.80 -12.12 -11.43
CA ALA A 131 -4.90 -12.32 -12.36
C ALA A 131 -5.47 -13.75 -12.41
N GLU A 132 -4.74 -14.74 -11.87
CA GLU A 132 -5.10 -16.16 -11.89
C GLU A 132 -5.56 -16.67 -10.50
N ASP A 133 -5.51 -15.82 -9.45
CA ASP A 133 -6.22 -16.08 -8.18
C ASP A 133 -7.74 -15.96 -8.39
N PRO A 134 -8.57 -16.87 -7.85
CA PRO A 134 -10.02 -16.88 -8.09
C PRO A 134 -10.77 -15.60 -7.69
N ILE A 135 -10.24 -14.80 -6.76
CA ILE A 135 -10.78 -13.47 -6.40
C ILE A 135 -10.24 -12.44 -7.39
N GLY A 136 -8.94 -12.51 -7.71
CA GLY A 136 -8.30 -11.64 -8.70
C GLY A 136 -8.92 -11.70 -10.09
N SER A 137 -9.34 -12.87 -10.55
CA SER A 137 -10.02 -13.06 -11.84
C SER A 137 -11.39 -12.36 -11.94
N LEU A 138 -11.95 -11.87 -10.83
CA LEU A 138 -13.18 -11.07 -10.80
C LEU A 138 -12.94 -9.58 -11.09
N ALA A 139 -11.68 -9.13 -11.13
CA ALA A 139 -11.31 -7.72 -11.02
C ALA A 139 -10.62 -7.14 -12.25
N GLN A 140 -11.04 -5.94 -12.65
CA GLN A 140 -10.38 -5.17 -13.71
C GLN A 140 -9.03 -4.63 -13.22
N ARG A 141 -8.95 -4.17 -11.96
CA ARG A 141 -7.75 -3.62 -11.32
C ARG A 141 -7.29 -4.52 -10.17
N ARG A 142 -6.00 -4.86 -10.14
CA ARG A 142 -5.41 -5.78 -9.14
C ARG A 142 -4.16 -5.17 -8.53
N ILE A 143 -4.20 -4.92 -7.22
CA ILE A 143 -3.23 -4.13 -6.46
C ILE A 143 -2.47 -5.04 -5.49
N THR A 144 -1.15 -4.99 -5.52
CA THR A 144 -0.25 -5.67 -4.56
C THR A 144 0.55 -4.65 -3.75
N ASP A 145 1.14 -5.03 -2.61
CA ASP A 145 2.18 -4.22 -1.93
C ASP A 145 3.41 -5.07 -1.64
N GLY A 146 4.22 -5.28 -2.69
CA GLY A 146 5.44 -6.07 -2.66
C GLY A 146 6.42 -5.64 -1.56
N ALA A 147 6.42 -4.35 -1.19
CA ALA A 147 7.23 -3.83 -0.09
C ALA A 147 6.77 -4.24 1.32
N ARG A 148 5.54 -4.77 1.49
CA ARG A 148 5.04 -5.39 2.74
C ARG A 148 5.18 -6.93 2.76
N THR A 149 5.63 -7.56 1.67
CA THR A 149 5.87 -9.02 1.62
C THR A 149 7.16 -9.44 2.32
N LYS A 150 7.27 -10.72 2.72
CA LYS A 150 8.45 -11.31 3.38
C LYS A 150 9.70 -11.35 2.51
N ARG A 151 9.58 -11.21 1.18
CA ARG A 151 10.71 -11.24 0.22
C ARG A 151 10.51 -10.25 -0.94
N PRO A 152 10.52 -8.92 -0.71
CA PRO A 152 10.09 -7.92 -1.70
C PRO A 152 10.74 -8.04 -3.08
N LEU A 153 12.04 -8.31 -3.14
CA LEU A 153 12.77 -8.46 -4.42
C LEU A 153 12.36 -9.72 -5.20
N ALA A 154 11.95 -10.80 -4.51
CA ALA A 154 11.43 -12.00 -5.15
C ALA A 154 9.99 -11.78 -5.63
N THR A 155 9.19 -11.03 -4.88
CA THR A 155 7.84 -10.59 -5.29
C THR A 155 7.90 -9.71 -6.53
N LEU A 156 8.85 -8.77 -6.60
CA LEU A 156 9.08 -7.95 -7.80
C LEU A 156 9.45 -8.80 -9.03
N ALA A 157 10.32 -9.80 -8.87
CA ALA A 157 10.69 -10.71 -9.94
C ALA A 157 9.48 -11.55 -10.42
N ALA A 158 8.69 -12.09 -9.48
CA ALA A 158 7.46 -12.80 -9.81
C ALA A 158 6.47 -11.91 -10.58
N LEU A 159 6.22 -10.67 -10.11
CA LEU A 159 5.38 -9.69 -10.80
C LEU A 159 5.90 -9.30 -12.19
N GLN A 160 7.22 -9.26 -12.38
CA GLN A 160 7.84 -9.01 -13.69
C GLN A 160 7.55 -10.15 -14.68
N ASP A 161 7.65 -11.40 -14.24
CA ASP A 161 7.40 -12.60 -15.06
C ASP A 161 5.88 -12.87 -15.26
N SER A 162 5.05 -12.51 -14.28
CA SER A 162 3.62 -12.83 -14.23
C SER A 162 2.68 -11.76 -14.79
N TYR A 163 3.18 -10.57 -15.12
CA TYR A 163 2.35 -9.38 -15.35
C TYR A 163 1.16 -9.61 -16.31
N ARG A 164 -0.01 -9.06 -15.94
CA ARG A 164 -1.19 -8.93 -16.81
C ARG A 164 -1.73 -7.48 -16.78
N PRO A 165 -2.30 -6.98 -17.89
CA PRO A 165 -2.97 -5.68 -17.90
C PRO A 165 -4.01 -5.55 -16.77
N GLY A 166 -3.94 -4.45 -16.02
CA GLY A 166 -4.74 -4.21 -14.82
C GLY A 166 -3.98 -4.47 -13.50
N ASP A 167 -2.85 -5.19 -13.52
CA ASP A 167 -1.98 -5.35 -12.35
C ASP A 167 -1.26 -4.02 -12.00
N THR A 168 -0.96 -3.84 -10.72
CA THR A 168 -0.13 -2.75 -10.15
C THR A 168 0.43 -3.15 -8.78
N ASP A 169 1.43 -2.41 -8.32
CA ASP A 169 2.02 -2.57 -6.99
C ASP A 169 2.15 -1.20 -6.29
N LEU A 170 1.73 -1.10 -5.02
CA LEU A 170 1.77 0.16 -4.26
C LEU A 170 3.19 0.73 -4.12
N THR A 171 4.23 -0.10 -4.27
CA THR A 171 5.62 0.36 -4.31
C THR A 171 5.90 1.28 -5.49
N TRP A 172 5.16 1.14 -6.60
CA TRP A 172 5.18 2.04 -7.75
C TRP A 172 4.41 3.34 -7.47
N THR A 173 3.22 3.27 -6.86
CA THR A 173 2.43 4.42 -6.41
C THR A 173 3.18 5.27 -5.39
N ARG A 174 3.96 4.64 -4.50
CA ARG A 174 4.87 5.31 -3.54
C ARG A 174 5.98 6.13 -4.23
N LEU A 175 6.24 5.93 -5.53
CA LEU A 175 7.20 6.71 -6.31
C LEU A 175 6.59 7.92 -7.04
N THR A 176 5.27 8.12 -7.10
CA THR A 176 4.65 9.19 -7.92
C THR A 176 5.20 10.58 -7.60
N SER A 177 5.37 10.94 -6.32
CA SER A 177 5.96 12.22 -5.91
C SER A 177 7.43 12.36 -6.33
N TRP A 178 8.21 11.27 -6.27
CA TRP A 178 9.59 11.26 -6.78
C TRP A 178 9.64 11.43 -8.31
N ARG A 179 8.79 10.69 -9.04
CA ARG A 179 8.68 10.79 -10.50
C ARG A 179 8.31 12.20 -10.94
N GLY A 180 7.33 12.82 -10.27
CA GLY A 180 6.88 14.19 -10.54
C GLY A 180 7.96 15.24 -10.27
N LEU A 181 8.64 15.19 -9.12
CA LEU A 181 9.74 16.13 -8.81
C LEU A 181 10.92 16.00 -9.78
N LEU A 182 11.27 14.77 -10.19
CA LEU A 182 12.34 14.53 -11.15
C LEU A 182 11.96 15.00 -12.56
N ALA A 183 10.72 14.80 -12.99
CA ALA A 183 10.23 15.34 -14.26
C ALA A 183 10.27 16.89 -14.26
N ALA A 184 9.69 17.52 -13.23
CA ALA A 184 9.68 18.98 -13.08
C ALA A 184 11.10 19.59 -13.03
N ALA A 185 12.10 18.88 -12.48
CA ALA A 185 13.50 19.31 -12.49
C ALA A 185 14.22 19.12 -13.85
N LEU A 186 13.69 18.27 -14.74
CA LEU A 186 14.15 18.13 -16.13
C LEU A 186 13.48 19.14 -17.07
N ASP A 187 12.23 19.53 -16.77
CA ASP A 187 11.47 20.57 -17.46
C ASP A 187 12.02 22.00 -17.20
N GLN A 188 12.98 22.15 -16.29
CA GLN A 188 13.70 23.42 -16.07
C GLN A 188 15.03 23.46 -16.84
N PRO A 189 15.55 24.66 -17.16
CA PRO A 189 16.89 24.83 -17.69
C PRO A 189 17.98 24.30 -16.73
N PRO A 190 19.11 23.80 -17.25
CA PRO A 190 19.39 23.62 -18.68
C PRO A 190 18.74 22.33 -19.22
N HIS A 191 18.07 22.41 -20.37
CA HIS A 191 17.38 21.27 -21.02
C HIS A 191 18.34 20.25 -21.67
N GLU A 192 19.50 20.05 -21.06
CA GLU A 192 20.51 19.09 -21.47
C GLU A 192 20.03 17.65 -21.25
N LYS A 193 20.43 16.78 -22.18
CA LYS A 193 20.27 15.33 -22.06
C LYS A 193 21.04 14.81 -20.85
N VAL A 194 20.38 14.01 -20.03
CA VAL A 194 21.03 13.27 -18.94
C VAL A 194 21.98 12.23 -19.54
N ILE A 195 23.24 12.27 -19.11
CA ILE A 195 24.35 11.42 -19.57
C ILE A 195 24.32 10.08 -18.83
N SER A 196 24.05 10.09 -17.52
CA SER A 196 23.82 8.90 -16.71
C SER A 196 23.00 9.23 -15.47
N ALA A 197 22.43 8.22 -14.82
CA ALA A 197 21.74 8.38 -13.54
C ALA A 197 22.26 7.40 -12.47
N VAL A 198 22.18 7.82 -11.21
CA VAL A 198 22.46 7.01 -10.02
C VAL A 198 21.23 7.02 -9.13
N VAL A 199 20.78 5.85 -8.70
CA VAL A 199 19.61 5.70 -7.81
C VAL A 199 20.07 4.93 -6.58
N ALA A 200 20.01 5.54 -5.40
CA ALA A 200 20.56 4.98 -4.18
C ALA A 200 19.48 4.77 -3.12
N GLY A 201 19.46 3.58 -2.54
CA GLY A 201 18.51 3.20 -1.51
C GLY A 201 18.80 1.83 -0.91
N SER A 202 18.00 1.49 0.09
CA SER A 202 18.17 0.29 0.92
C SER A 202 18.25 -1.01 0.10
N PRO A 203 19.02 -2.03 0.54
CA PRO A 203 19.31 -3.22 -0.29
C PRO A 203 18.09 -3.98 -0.79
N ASP A 204 17.02 -3.97 -0.01
CA ASP A 204 15.71 -4.62 -0.17
C ASP A 204 14.66 -3.75 -0.88
N SER A 205 14.96 -2.48 -1.18
CA SER A 205 13.98 -1.54 -1.68
C SER A 205 13.61 -1.73 -3.16
N VAL A 206 12.49 -2.41 -3.38
CA VAL A 206 11.77 -2.48 -4.66
C VAL A 206 11.52 -1.08 -5.27
N SER A 207 11.24 -0.06 -4.45
CA SER A 207 11.13 1.35 -4.91
C SER A 207 12.40 1.85 -5.58
N THR A 208 13.57 1.42 -5.12
CA THR A 208 14.87 1.85 -5.65
C THR A 208 15.14 1.20 -7.02
N ASP A 209 14.79 -0.08 -7.16
CA ASP A 209 14.93 -0.81 -8.43
C ASP A 209 13.90 -0.35 -9.48
N LEU A 210 12.63 -0.12 -9.09
CA LEU A 210 11.60 0.45 -9.97
C LEU A 210 11.92 1.89 -10.42
N MET A 211 12.47 2.74 -9.54
CA MET A 211 12.93 4.08 -9.90
C MET A 211 14.08 4.04 -10.91
N ALA A 212 15.08 3.16 -10.69
CA ALA A 212 16.17 2.96 -11.63
C ALA A 212 15.67 2.46 -13.00
N ALA A 213 14.71 1.53 -13.01
CA ALA A 213 14.09 0.99 -14.21
C ALA A 213 13.31 2.05 -15.00
N TRP A 214 12.52 2.89 -14.32
CA TRP A 214 11.80 4.02 -14.94
C TRP A 214 12.74 5.04 -15.59
N LEU A 215 13.79 5.45 -14.88
CA LEU A 215 14.80 6.35 -15.43
C LEU A 215 15.52 5.74 -16.63
N ALA A 216 15.84 4.43 -16.58
CA ALA A 216 16.49 3.73 -17.70
C ALA A 216 15.62 3.74 -18.97
N VAL A 217 14.31 3.48 -18.85
CA VAL A 217 13.38 3.52 -20.00
C VAL A 217 13.18 4.94 -20.52
N ARG A 218 12.95 5.91 -19.64
CA ARG A 218 12.56 7.29 -20.02
C ARG A 218 13.75 8.13 -20.50
N LEU A 219 14.91 8.03 -19.86
CA LEU A 219 16.12 8.79 -20.24
C LEU A 219 16.98 8.08 -21.28
N ARG A 220 16.88 6.74 -21.39
CA ARG A 220 17.66 5.89 -22.31
C ARG A 220 19.18 6.03 -22.14
N CYS A 221 19.62 6.41 -20.94
CA CYS A 221 21.02 6.53 -20.54
C CYS A 221 21.42 5.37 -19.59
N PRO A 222 22.72 5.14 -19.34
CA PRO A 222 23.17 4.25 -18.28
C PRO A 222 22.60 4.67 -16.92
N VAL A 223 22.00 3.72 -16.20
CA VAL A 223 21.46 3.92 -14.84
C VAL A 223 22.07 2.90 -13.89
N ARG A 224 22.68 3.39 -12.80
CA ARG A 224 23.32 2.57 -11.76
C ARG A 224 22.49 2.59 -10.49
N ARG A 225 21.87 1.47 -10.13
CA ARG A 225 21.32 1.28 -8.78
C ARG A 225 22.47 1.06 -7.79
N VAL A 226 22.46 1.79 -6.69
CA VAL A 226 23.42 1.69 -5.58
C VAL A 226 22.67 1.23 -4.33
N ARG A 227 23.31 0.39 -3.51
CA ARG A 227 22.81 -0.01 -2.20
C ARG A 227 23.34 0.97 -1.14
N SER A 228 22.46 1.61 -0.40
CA SER A 228 22.83 2.57 0.66
C SER A 228 21.79 2.59 1.79
N GLY A 229 22.21 2.98 3.00
CA GLY A 229 21.34 2.96 4.18
C GLY A 229 21.08 1.55 4.75
N ARG A 230 20.14 1.47 5.71
CA ARG A 230 19.71 0.22 6.35
C ARG A 230 18.48 -0.34 5.64
N SER A 231 18.28 -1.66 5.68
CA SER A 231 17.08 -2.32 5.15
C SER A 231 15.79 -1.64 5.62
N GLY A 232 14.79 -1.55 4.75
CA GLY A 232 13.50 -0.89 5.00
C GLY A 232 13.50 0.65 4.94
N SER A 233 14.66 1.32 4.81
CA SER A 233 14.70 2.80 4.70
C SER A 233 14.12 3.35 3.39
N GLY A 234 13.89 2.48 2.40
CA GLY A 234 13.36 2.81 1.08
C GLY A 234 14.40 3.43 0.14
N LEU A 235 13.90 4.16 -0.87
CA LEU A 235 14.66 5.04 -1.75
C LEU A 235 15.13 6.29 -0.99
N GLY A 236 16.43 6.58 -1.08
CA GLY A 236 17.08 7.71 -0.39
C GLY A 236 17.53 8.83 -1.33
N SER A 237 18.04 8.54 -2.53
CA SER A 237 18.39 9.59 -3.49
C SER A 237 18.37 9.16 -4.97
N VAL A 238 18.24 10.17 -5.83
CA VAL A 238 18.46 10.09 -7.28
C VAL A 238 19.42 11.22 -7.68
N VAL A 239 20.40 10.91 -8.52
CA VAL A 239 21.33 11.87 -9.13
C VAL A 239 21.32 11.67 -10.63
N LEU A 240 21.17 12.76 -11.40
CA LEU A 240 21.10 12.81 -12.85
C LEU A 240 22.24 13.69 -13.38
N THR A 241 23.25 13.07 -14.00
CA THR A 241 24.44 13.78 -14.50
C THR A 241 24.16 14.39 -15.87
N ARG A 242 24.32 15.71 -15.99
CA ARG A 242 24.29 16.50 -17.25
C ARG A 242 25.72 17.01 -17.58
N LYS A 243 25.90 17.80 -18.64
CA LYS A 243 27.22 18.44 -18.92
C LYS A 243 27.48 19.60 -17.98
N SER A 244 26.44 20.37 -17.67
CA SER A 244 26.45 21.46 -16.69
C SER A 244 26.67 21.02 -15.24
N GLY A 245 26.45 19.72 -14.93
CA GLY A 245 26.67 19.15 -13.60
C GLY A 245 25.58 18.15 -13.18
N ASP A 246 25.60 17.76 -11.91
CA ASP A 246 24.62 16.83 -11.34
C ASP A 246 23.35 17.55 -10.86
N THR A 247 22.19 17.09 -11.33
CA THR A 247 20.89 17.38 -10.71
C THR A 247 20.57 16.28 -9.70
N SER A 248 20.44 16.59 -8.42
CA SER A 248 20.24 15.60 -7.35
C SER A 248 18.99 15.87 -6.53
N LEU A 249 18.20 14.82 -6.26
CA LEU A 249 17.11 14.81 -5.29
C LEU A 249 17.47 13.84 -4.18
N ILE A 250 17.74 14.35 -2.98
CA ILE A 250 18.26 13.59 -1.83
C ILE A 250 17.29 13.75 -0.66
N ARG A 251 16.83 12.64 -0.09
CA ARG A 251 15.91 12.60 1.05
C ARG A 251 16.59 11.94 2.26
N PRO A 252 17.23 12.73 3.15
CA PRO A 252 17.96 12.19 4.30
C PRO A 252 17.02 11.76 5.45
N ASP A 253 16.04 12.59 5.78
CA ASP A 253 14.92 12.25 6.68
C ASP A 253 13.70 11.78 5.87
N GLN A 254 12.70 11.15 6.51
CA GLN A 254 11.54 10.58 5.79
C GLN A 254 10.46 11.63 5.42
N LEU A 255 10.74 12.92 5.58
CA LEU A 255 9.78 14.03 5.47
C LEU A 255 10.11 15.00 4.32
N THR A 256 11.37 15.42 4.22
CA THR A 256 11.84 16.49 3.34
C THR A 256 12.99 15.99 2.45
N ALA A 257 13.04 16.47 1.21
CA ALA A 257 14.16 16.22 0.31
C ALA A 257 14.80 17.53 -0.15
N THR A 258 16.13 17.52 -0.28
CA THR A 258 16.88 18.59 -0.93
C THR A 258 16.94 18.31 -2.43
N LEU A 259 16.39 19.22 -3.24
CA LEU A 259 16.61 19.30 -4.68
C LEU A 259 17.76 20.28 -4.94
N SER A 260 18.81 19.80 -5.61
CA SER A 260 19.92 20.61 -6.11
C SER A 260 19.97 20.50 -7.63
N VAL A 261 19.98 21.63 -8.32
CA VAL A 261 20.18 21.75 -9.77
C VAL A 261 21.45 22.61 -9.97
N PRO A 262 22.30 22.35 -10.98
CA PRO A 262 23.43 23.22 -11.29
C PRO A 262 22.99 24.68 -11.45
N ASP A 263 23.84 25.60 -10.98
CA ASP A 263 23.65 27.06 -11.05
C ASP A 263 22.34 27.61 -10.44
N GLN A 264 21.65 26.81 -9.61
CA GLN A 264 20.45 27.23 -8.87
C GLN A 264 20.61 26.99 -7.35
N PRO A 265 19.99 27.85 -6.50
CA PRO A 265 19.93 27.59 -5.07
C PRO A 265 19.28 26.22 -4.77
N ARG A 266 19.83 25.51 -3.77
CA ARG A 266 19.21 24.28 -3.24
C ARG A 266 17.82 24.60 -2.70
N ARG A 267 16.85 23.75 -3.02
CA ARG A 267 15.45 23.88 -2.58
C ARG A 267 15.09 22.69 -1.71
N GLU A 268 14.46 22.95 -0.57
CA GLU A 268 13.80 21.91 0.20
C GLU A 268 12.38 21.70 -0.35
N VAL A 269 12.01 20.43 -0.54
CA VAL A 269 10.70 20.03 -1.04
C VAL A 269 10.11 18.94 -0.15
N ALA A 270 8.81 19.06 0.16
CA ALA A 270 8.11 18.04 0.93
C ALA A 270 8.05 16.73 0.13
N LEU A 271 8.73 15.68 0.61
CA LEU A 271 8.82 14.38 -0.06
C LEU A 271 8.60 13.23 0.93
N ARG A 272 7.55 13.40 1.75
CA ARG A 272 7.14 12.46 2.79
C ARG A 272 6.97 11.04 2.22
N ARG A 273 7.33 10.02 2.99
CA ARG A 273 6.97 8.63 2.66
C ARG A 273 5.44 8.50 2.66
N ARG A 274 4.84 8.32 1.48
CA ARG A 274 3.38 8.18 1.31
C ARG A 274 2.80 7.06 2.17
N GLY A 275 1.70 7.36 2.86
CA GLY A 275 0.94 6.41 3.66
C GLY A 275 0.14 5.44 2.79
N LEU A 276 -0.49 4.45 3.43
CA LEU A 276 -1.30 3.46 2.72
C LEU A 276 -2.57 4.08 2.10
N ARG A 277 -3.24 4.95 2.87
CA ARG A 277 -4.33 5.84 2.41
C ARG A 277 -3.99 6.51 1.07
N ASP A 278 -2.88 7.25 1.02
CA ASP A 278 -2.53 8.09 -0.13
C ASP A 278 -2.32 7.26 -1.39
N CYS A 279 -1.78 6.06 -1.26
CA CYS A 279 -1.51 5.16 -2.38
C CYS A 279 -2.80 4.46 -2.85
N ILE A 280 -3.67 4.02 -1.94
CA ILE A 280 -4.96 3.42 -2.32
C ILE A 280 -5.90 4.46 -2.94
N ALA A 281 -5.96 5.68 -2.42
CA ALA A 281 -6.70 6.76 -3.06
C ALA A 281 -6.22 6.99 -4.51
N GLU A 282 -4.90 7.01 -4.76
CA GLU A 282 -4.36 7.20 -6.11
C GLU A 282 -4.68 6.04 -7.06
N GLU A 283 -4.55 4.78 -6.64
CA GLU A 283 -4.87 3.62 -7.50
C GLU A 283 -6.37 3.49 -7.83
N LEU A 284 -7.26 4.09 -7.03
CA LEU A 284 -8.70 4.13 -7.31
C LEU A 284 -9.09 5.28 -8.27
N ARG A 285 -8.20 6.24 -8.57
CA ARG A 285 -8.45 7.32 -9.54
C ARG A 285 -8.39 6.88 -11.00
N ARG A 286 -7.68 5.79 -11.32
CA ARG A 286 -7.59 5.20 -12.66
C ARG A 286 -7.57 3.68 -12.57
N LEU A 287 -8.61 3.04 -13.11
CA LEU A 287 -8.75 1.58 -13.11
C LEU A 287 -8.20 0.92 -14.38
N ASP A 288 -7.89 1.70 -15.42
CA ASP A 288 -7.21 1.24 -16.63
C ASP A 288 -5.78 0.74 -16.33
N PRO A 289 -5.21 -0.18 -17.14
CA PRO A 289 -3.82 -0.62 -17.01
C PRO A 289 -2.82 0.55 -16.95
N ASP A 290 -1.75 0.41 -16.16
CA ASP A 290 -0.62 1.34 -16.21
C ASP A 290 0.45 0.82 -17.19
N ASP A 291 0.40 1.35 -18.42
CA ASP A 291 1.35 1.03 -19.49
C ASP A 291 2.79 1.43 -19.14
N VAL A 292 2.98 2.42 -18.25
CA VAL A 292 4.30 2.84 -17.78
C VAL A 292 4.86 1.82 -16.78
N PHE A 293 4.03 1.31 -15.87
CA PHE A 293 4.41 0.22 -14.97
C PHE A 293 4.76 -1.05 -15.76
N ALA A 294 3.91 -1.43 -16.73
CA ALA A 294 4.15 -2.56 -17.62
C ALA A 294 5.49 -2.42 -18.38
N GLU A 295 5.78 -1.23 -18.93
CA GLU A 295 7.06 -0.97 -19.62
C GLU A 295 8.27 -0.98 -18.68
N VAL A 296 8.11 -0.50 -17.44
CA VAL A 296 9.16 -0.50 -16.40
C VAL A 296 9.52 -1.91 -15.96
N LEU A 297 8.54 -2.79 -15.78
CA LEU A 297 8.79 -4.22 -15.53
C LEU A 297 9.45 -4.88 -16.75
N ALA A 298 8.81 -4.84 -17.92
CA ALA A 298 9.21 -5.62 -19.08
C ALA A 298 10.52 -5.16 -19.75
N LYS A 299 10.85 -3.85 -19.68
CA LYS A 299 12.04 -3.26 -20.34
C LYS A 299 13.02 -2.65 -19.33
N GLY A 300 12.50 -1.94 -18.33
CA GLY A 300 13.32 -1.15 -17.40
C GLY A 300 14.20 -1.99 -16.48
N LEU A 301 13.65 -3.00 -15.81
CA LEU A 301 14.41 -3.90 -14.93
C LEU A 301 15.54 -4.64 -15.72
N PRO A 302 15.29 -5.23 -16.91
CA PRO A 302 16.36 -5.77 -17.76
C PRO A 302 17.40 -4.75 -18.22
N MET A 303 17.03 -3.48 -18.44
CA MET A 303 18.01 -2.44 -18.79
C MET A 303 18.95 -2.12 -17.63
N VAL A 304 18.44 -2.00 -16.40
CA VAL A 304 19.27 -1.75 -15.20
C VAL A 304 20.22 -2.91 -14.94
N ALA A 305 19.77 -4.17 -15.11
CA ALA A 305 20.64 -5.34 -15.01
C ALA A 305 21.80 -5.28 -16.02
N LYS A 306 21.53 -4.98 -17.30
CA LYS A 306 22.55 -4.81 -18.35
C LYS A 306 23.51 -3.66 -18.06
N HIS A 307 23.03 -2.56 -17.49
CA HIS A 307 23.89 -1.44 -17.06
C HIS A 307 24.83 -1.85 -15.92
N ALA A 308 24.36 -2.64 -14.95
CA ALA A 308 25.18 -3.16 -13.86
C ALA A 308 26.26 -4.15 -14.37
N GLU A 309 25.89 -5.07 -15.27
CA GLU A 309 26.86 -5.95 -15.94
C GLU A 309 27.94 -5.18 -16.70
N ALA A 310 27.55 -4.17 -17.48
CA ALA A 310 28.48 -3.36 -18.26
C ALA A 310 29.46 -2.60 -17.36
N ALA A 311 28.99 -2.05 -16.23
CA ALA A 311 29.83 -1.40 -15.23
C ALA A 311 30.82 -2.38 -14.56
N ALA A 312 30.39 -3.61 -14.23
CA ALA A 312 31.27 -4.64 -13.68
C ALA A 312 32.35 -5.09 -14.68
N LYS A 313 31.98 -5.30 -15.95
CA LYS A 313 32.90 -5.66 -17.05
C LYS A 313 33.89 -4.52 -17.35
N ALA A 314 33.48 -3.26 -17.22
CA ALA A 314 34.37 -2.11 -17.33
C ALA A 314 35.38 -2.03 -16.17
N SER A 315 34.92 -2.23 -14.92
CA SER A 315 35.77 -2.21 -13.72
C SER A 315 36.87 -3.29 -13.76
N THR A 316 36.51 -4.53 -14.08
CA THR A 316 37.48 -5.63 -14.23
C THR A 316 38.52 -5.37 -15.33
N ARG A 317 38.10 -4.81 -16.47
CA ARG A 317 39.02 -4.43 -17.56
C ARG A 317 39.95 -3.26 -17.19
N ALA A 318 39.50 -2.33 -16.34
CA ALA A 318 40.35 -1.27 -15.80
C ALA A 318 41.41 -1.82 -14.83
N GLY A 319 41.02 -2.69 -13.90
CA GLY A 319 41.95 -3.37 -12.99
C GLY A 319 43.03 -4.16 -13.72
N THR A 320 42.65 -4.91 -14.77
CA THR A 320 43.59 -5.69 -15.61
C THR A 320 44.61 -4.80 -16.33
N LYS A 321 44.26 -3.54 -16.65
CA LYS A 321 45.17 -2.58 -17.30
C LYS A 321 46.15 -1.87 -16.37
N SER A 322 45.99 -1.98 -15.05
CA SER A 322 46.88 -1.35 -14.06
C SER A 322 48.07 -2.22 -13.64
N ALA A 323 48.17 -3.46 -14.15
CA ALA A 323 49.20 -4.42 -13.78
C ALA A 323 50.48 -4.26 -14.62
N THR A 324 51.25 -3.21 -14.40
CA THR A 324 52.63 -3.08 -14.88
C THR A 324 53.53 -2.70 -13.70
N PRO A 325 54.42 -3.59 -13.22
CA PRO A 325 55.24 -3.32 -12.04
C PRO A 325 56.45 -2.43 -12.37
N ALA A 326 56.33 -1.12 -12.12
CA ALA A 326 57.47 -0.22 -12.10
C ALA A 326 58.17 -0.31 -10.72
N THR A 327 59.43 -0.74 -10.70
CA THR A 327 60.20 -0.97 -9.46
C THR A 327 61.38 0.00 -9.37
N ALA A 328 61.35 0.93 -8.40
CA ALA A 328 62.45 1.80 -7.96
C ALA A 328 62.01 2.53 -6.67
N PRO A 329 62.92 3.05 -5.83
CA PRO A 329 63.01 2.55 -4.46
C PRO A 329 62.55 3.51 -3.35
N VAL A 330 62.53 2.99 -2.12
CA VAL A 330 62.19 3.71 -0.88
C VAL A 330 63.44 4.33 -0.26
N GLU A 331 63.34 5.57 0.19
CA GLU A 331 64.24 6.20 1.17
C GLU A 331 63.39 6.79 2.31
N ALA A 332 63.93 6.93 3.52
CA ALA A 332 63.12 6.93 4.75
C ALA A 332 63.41 8.07 5.75
N ALA A 333 62.34 8.66 6.30
CA ALA A 333 62.29 9.39 7.57
C ALA A 333 60.84 9.23 8.13
N ALA A 334 60.57 8.63 9.30
CA ALA A 334 61.06 8.83 10.68
C ALA A 334 60.15 9.80 11.48
N ASP A 335 59.38 9.24 12.42
CA ASP A 335 58.43 9.96 13.28
C ASP A 335 59.09 10.83 14.38
N PRO A 336 58.50 11.99 14.74
CA PRO A 336 58.82 12.71 15.97
C PRO A 336 58.03 12.16 17.18
N ALA A 337 58.73 11.65 18.18
CA ALA A 337 58.14 11.01 19.36
C ALA A 337 57.76 11.98 20.52
N THR A 338 56.89 11.51 21.41
CA THR A 338 56.38 12.25 22.59
C THR A 338 57.47 12.47 23.67
N PRO A 339 57.60 13.67 24.26
CA PRO A 339 58.52 13.91 25.37
C PRO A 339 58.02 13.35 26.72
N LYS A 340 58.95 12.80 27.52
CA LYS A 340 58.71 12.36 28.93
C LYS A 340 59.33 13.34 29.93
N ALA A 341 58.65 13.58 31.05
CA ALA A 341 59.27 14.00 32.32
C ALA A 341 58.75 13.06 33.43
N ARG A 342 59.58 12.12 33.92
CA ARG A 342 60.41 12.24 35.14
C ARG A 342 59.58 12.36 36.43
N GLY A 343 59.53 11.28 37.21
CA GLY A 343 58.86 11.25 38.52
C GLY A 343 59.75 11.75 39.67
N GLY A 344 59.12 12.25 40.73
CA GLY A 344 59.79 12.73 41.94
C GLY A 344 58.92 12.64 43.20
N ARG A 345 59.33 11.79 44.14
CA ARG A 345 58.97 11.72 45.59
C ARG A 345 57.65 12.36 46.08
N ARG A 346 56.73 11.50 46.58
CA ARG A 346 55.73 11.85 47.62
C ARG A 346 56.21 11.36 49.00
N ARG A 347 56.06 12.15 50.07
CA ARG A 347 55.82 11.64 51.45
C ARG A 347 55.38 12.74 52.44
N LYS A 348 54.18 12.58 53.04
CA LYS A 348 53.66 13.25 54.27
C LYS A 348 53.53 14.79 54.25
N THR A 349 52.62 15.45 54.98
CA THR A 349 51.36 15.05 55.69
C THR A 349 50.17 15.86 55.10
N ASP A 350 48.92 15.94 55.60
CA ASP A 350 48.22 15.41 56.80
C ASP A 350 46.69 15.26 56.54
N ALA A 351 45.94 14.77 57.55
CA ALA A 351 44.47 14.83 57.83
C ALA A 351 43.42 15.00 56.67
N GLY A 352 42.26 14.31 56.68
CA GLY A 352 41.79 13.27 57.62
C GLY A 352 40.32 12.85 57.41
N LEU A 353 39.99 11.64 57.92
CA LEU A 353 38.69 11.08 58.35
C LEU A 353 37.42 11.03 57.43
N THR A 354 36.93 9.78 57.27
CA THR A 354 35.52 9.28 57.28
C THR A 354 34.40 9.97 56.46
N THR A 355 33.67 9.36 55.49
CA THR A 355 32.97 8.04 55.29
C THR A 355 31.49 7.99 55.75
N VAL A 356 30.78 6.92 55.35
CA VAL A 356 29.38 6.47 55.66
C VAL A 356 28.21 7.22 54.92
N PRO A 357 27.03 6.57 54.66
CA PRO A 357 26.60 6.36 53.26
C PRO A 357 25.06 6.48 53.00
N ASP A 358 24.53 5.69 52.07
CA ASP A 358 23.12 5.58 51.61
C ASP A 358 22.03 5.40 52.68
N GLY A 359 20.81 5.84 52.34
CA GLY A 359 19.56 5.40 52.99
C GLY A 359 18.29 6.08 52.46
N ALA A 360 17.26 5.29 52.13
CA ALA A 360 15.87 5.73 51.93
C ALA A 360 14.97 4.94 52.91
N PRO A 361 13.85 5.51 53.43
CA PRO A 361 12.54 5.24 52.77
C PRO A 361 11.38 6.26 53.04
N GLY A 362 10.31 6.15 52.24
CA GLY A 362 8.91 5.97 52.71
C GLY A 362 8.07 7.10 53.37
N ASN A 363 6.95 7.43 52.70
CA ASN A 363 5.61 7.83 53.22
C ASN A 363 5.40 9.11 54.08
N GLY A 364 4.45 9.96 53.67
CA GLY A 364 3.80 10.99 54.52
C GLY A 364 2.98 12.05 53.73
N PRO A 365 1.74 12.42 54.13
CA PRO A 365 0.88 13.38 53.40
C PRO A 365 0.73 14.77 54.09
N THR A 366 0.20 15.78 53.38
CA THR A 366 -0.64 16.94 53.86
C THR A 366 -1.21 17.73 52.66
N LEU A 367 -2.17 18.65 52.85
CA LEU A 367 -3.02 19.29 51.83
C LEU A 367 -2.73 20.80 51.57
N ALA A 368 -3.23 21.28 50.41
CA ALA A 368 -3.69 22.65 50.10
C ALA A 368 -2.62 23.78 50.02
N THR A 369 -2.87 24.96 49.43
CA THR A 369 -4.11 25.63 48.94
C THR A 369 -4.00 26.21 47.51
N ASP A 370 -5.11 26.78 47.02
CA ASP A 370 -5.24 27.77 45.92
C ASP A 370 -4.93 27.36 44.46
N GLY A 371 -5.63 27.86 43.43
CA GLY A 371 -6.89 28.63 43.42
C GLY A 371 -7.01 29.63 42.27
N ASP A 372 -7.74 29.30 41.19
CA ASP A 372 -8.72 30.18 40.51
C ASP A 372 -9.36 29.54 39.26
N THR A 373 -10.46 30.13 38.77
CA THR A 373 -11.28 29.69 37.62
C THR A 373 -11.76 30.87 36.74
N HIS A 374 -12.44 30.57 35.61
CA HIS A 374 -13.03 31.48 34.60
C HIS A 374 -12.08 31.87 33.43
N THR A 375 -12.55 32.09 32.19
CA THR A 375 -13.90 31.89 31.57
C THR A 375 -13.77 31.54 30.08
N ALA A 376 -14.88 31.15 29.44
CA ALA A 376 -14.99 30.95 27.99
C ALA A 376 -15.62 32.17 27.28
N ASP A 377 -15.52 32.17 25.95
CA ASP A 377 -16.14 33.09 24.96
C ASP A 377 -15.73 34.57 25.11
N ASP A 378 -15.55 35.36 24.06
CA ASP A 378 -16.18 35.39 22.73
C ASP A 378 -15.25 36.12 21.72
N LEU A 379 -15.50 36.06 20.41
CA LEU A 379 -15.19 37.13 19.43
C LEU A 379 -15.60 36.77 17.99
N ALA A 380 -16.73 37.31 17.56
CA ALA A 380 -17.08 37.42 16.14
C ALA A 380 -16.84 38.85 15.62
N GLY A 381 -16.41 38.95 14.36
CA GLY A 381 -16.55 40.17 13.55
C GLY A 381 -15.34 41.11 13.47
N SER A 382 -14.81 41.26 12.24
CA SER A 382 -14.07 42.45 11.80
C SER A 382 -14.14 42.50 10.28
N ALA A 383 -14.64 43.60 9.71
CA ALA A 383 -14.88 43.72 8.28
C ALA A 383 -14.78 45.16 7.74
N ARG A 384 -14.24 45.27 6.52
CA ARG A 384 -14.27 46.43 5.59
C ARG A 384 -13.50 47.71 5.97
N ARG A 385 -12.55 48.05 5.11
CA ARG A 385 -12.50 49.23 4.20
C ARG A 385 -11.34 49.02 3.20
N ALA A 386 -11.35 49.52 1.96
CA ALA A 386 -12.42 50.09 1.14
C ALA A 386 -12.05 49.97 -0.36
N ALA A 387 -13.04 49.96 -1.26
CA ALA A 387 -12.86 50.21 -2.70
C ALA A 387 -14.21 50.57 -3.34
N GLU A 388 -14.39 51.84 -3.68
CA GLU A 388 -15.46 52.43 -4.51
C GLU A 388 -14.76 53.07 -5.73
N ALA A 389 -15.35 53.31 -6.91
CA ALA A 389 -16.66 52.99 -7.49
C ALA A 389 -16.52 52.98 -9.04
N GLY A 390 -17.56 52.58 -9.79
CA GLY A 390 -17.53 52.61 -11.26
C GLY A 390 -18.80 52.06 -11.94
N ASP A 391 -19.78 52.94 -12.15
CA ASP A 391 -20.99 52.71 -12.97
C ASP A 391 -20.62 52.77 -14.48
N SER A 392 -21.41 52.36 -15.50
CA SER A 392 -22.85 52.07 -15.62
C SER A 392 -23.17 51.39 -16.98
N VAL A 393 -24.47 51.34 -17.35
CA VAL A 393 -25.08 51.09 -18.68
C VAL A 393 -25.44 49.62 -19.00
N ALA A 394 -26.59 49.45 -19.67
CA ALA A 394 -27.22 48.18 -20.04
C ALA A 394 -27.85 48.27 -21.44
N GLU A 395 -28.19 47.14 -22.08
CA GLU A 395 -29.33 47.06 -23.01
C GLU A 395 -29.83 45.62 -23.31
N SER A 396 -31.16 45.48 -23.28
CA SER A 396 -32.09 44.82 -24.23
C SER A 396 -31.88 43.40 -24.84
N GLY A 397 -32.98 42.63 -24.84
CA GLY A 397 -33.20 41.37 -25.59
C GLY A 397 -33.64 40.19 -24.69
N SER A 398 -34.92 39.94 -24.36
CA SER A 398 -36.12 39.71 -25.20
C SER A 398 -35.98 38.46 -26.12
N THR A 399 -36.94 37.53 -26.24
CA THR A 399 -38.41 37.69 -26.22
C THR A 399 -39.22 36.37 -26.02
N ARG A 400 -40.25 36.36 -25.14
CA ARG A 400 -41.52 35.54 -25.14
C ARG A 400 -41.44 33.98 -25.20
N SER A 401 -42.47 33.19 -24.85
CA SER A 401 -43.90 33.39 -24.47
C SER A 401 -44.22 32.64 -23.15
N ARG A 402 -45.15 33.04 -22.25
CA ARG A 402 -46.63 33.21 -22.35
C ARG A 402 -47.38 31.90 -22.71
N THR A 403 -48.47 31.47 -22.08
CA THR A 403 -49.18 31.84 -20.81
C THR A 403 -49.96 30.56 -20.34
N THR A 404 -50.80 30.41 -19.30
CA THR A 404 -51.64 31.26 -18.40
C THR A 404 -51.95 30.41 -17.13
N ALA A 405 -52.04 30.95 -15.90
CA ALA A 405 -53.27 31.27 -15.11
C ALA A 405 -54.25 30.09 -14.81
N ARG A 406 -55.01 30.05 -13.69
CA ARG A 406 -55.38 31.13 -12.73
C ARG A 406 -55.81 30.57 -11.33
N ARG A 407 -55.51 31.35 -10.28
CA ARG A 407 -56.07 31.43 -8.90
C ARG A 407 -57.13 30.40 -8.40
N GLY A 408 -56.96 29.97 -7.15
CA GLY A 408 -58.03 29.58 -6.22
C GLY A 408 -57.52 29.59 -4.77
N ALA A 409 -58.29 30.09 -3.81
CA ALA A 409 -57.93 30.14 -2.37
C ALA A 409 -59.07 29.60 -1.50
N GLY A 410 -58.75 28.96 -0.36
CA GLY A 410 -59.75 28.35 0.53
C GLY A 410 -59.21 28.12 1.95
N THR A 411 -60.01 28.48 2.95
CA THR A 411 -59.65 28.55 4.38
C THR A 411 -59.71 27.19 5.10
N ALA A 412 -58.98 27.05 6.21
CA ALA A 412 -58.99 25.89 7.12
C ALA A 412 -60.04 26.07 8.26
N PRO A 413 -59.96 25.43 9.45
CA PRO A 413 -59.49 24.08 9.87
C PRO A 413 -60.55 23.32 10.73
N ARG A 414 -60.31 22.06 11.18
CA ARG A 414 -60.81 21.56 12.50
C ARG A 414 -60.21 20.25 13.09
N THR A 415 -59.65 20.41 14.29
CA THR A 415 -59.48 19.53 15.49
C THR A 415 -59.97 18.06 15.55
N ARG A 416 -59.09 17.17 16.09
CA ARG A 416 -59.16 16.35 17.35
C ARG A 416 -60.51 15.70 17.79
N THR A 417 -60.63 14.55 18.50
CA THR A 417 -59.78 13.87 19.53
C THR A 417 -60.12 12.32 19.63
N PRO A 418 -59.83 11.47 20.68
CA PRO A 418 -59.42 10.06 20.43
C PRO A 418 -60.14 8.96 21.26
N ARG A 419 -59.65 7.70 21.13
CA ARG A 419 -59.79 6.56 22.09
C ARG A 419 -58.84 5.43 21.63
N ALA A 420 -58.35 4.50 22.45
CA ALA A 420 -57.88 4.51 23.86
C ALA A 420 -57.04 3.23 24.07
N ALA A 421 -56.14 3.21 25.05
CA ALA A 421 -55.35 2.02 25.40
C ALA A 421 -55.87 1.34 26.68
N VAL A 422 -55.77 0.01 26.77
CA VAL A 422 -55.44 -0.78 27.99
C VAL A 422 -54.93 -2.16 27.54
N ALA A 423 -53.81 -2.62 28.09
CA ALA A 423 -53.52 -4.00 28.55
C ALA A 423 -52.02 -4.32 28.41
N ALA A 424 -51.40 -4.66 29.54
CA ALA A 424 -50.10 -5.31 29.59
C ALA A 424 -50.22 -6.58 30.44
N THR A 425 -49.39 -7.59 30.19
CA THR A 425 -49.17 -8.73 31.10
C THR A 425 -47.84 -9.38 30.74
N ALA A 426 -47.22 -10.06 31.71
CA ALA A 426 -45.92 -10.68 31.59
C ALA A 426 -45.92 -12.10 32.17
N ASP A 427 -44.76 -12.75 32.05
CA ASP A 427 -44.36 -14.05 32.62
C ASP A 427 -45.00 -15.34 32.08
N ALA A 428 -44.18 -16.40 32.17
CA ALA A 428 -44.50 -17.80 31.90
C ALA A 428 -44.45 -18.61 33.21
N PRO A 429 -44.66 -19.94 33.24
CA PRO A 429 -43.49 -20.81 33.06
C PRO A 429 -43.73 -22.24 32.49
N THR A 430 -42.63 -22.89 32.11
CA THR A 430 -42.34 -24.35 32.00
C THR A 430 -43.44 -25.41 31.74
N THR A 431 -43.18 -26.24 30.72
CA THR A 431 -43.12 -27.73 30.83
C THR A 431 -42.31 -28.27 29.63
N ALA A 432 -41.11 -28.84 29.84
CA ALA A 432 -40.84 -30.26 30.14
C ALA A 432 -40.93 -31.20 28.93
N ALA A 433 -39.76 -31.57 28.36
CA ALA A 433 -39.61 -32.62 27.35
C ALA A 433 -38.40 -33.53 27.70
N PRO A 434 -38.52 -34.87 27.67
CA PRO A 434 -37.49 -35.77 28.20
C PRO A 434 -36.35 -36.06 27.21
N ARG A 435 -35.11 -36.04 27.70
CA ARG A 435 -33.98 -36.69 27.02
C ARG A 435 -34.07 -38.22 27.21
N LYS A 436 -33.71 -38.99 26.18
CA LYS A 436 -33.12 -40.33 26.35
C LYS A 436 -31.76 -40.37 25.67
N ALA A 437 -30.78 -40.90 26.38
CA ALA A 437 -29.43 -41.13 25.88
C ALA A 437 -29.26 -42.61 25.49
N ALA A 438 -28.34 -42.88 24.56
CA ALA A 438 -27.78 -44.20 24.34
C ALA A 438 -26.25 -44.08 24.27
N SER A 439 -25.55 -44.74 25.19
CA SER A 439 -24.09 -44.78 25.23
C SER A 439 -23.60 -46.22 25.42
N ARG A 440 -22.61 -46.61 24.61
CA ARG A 440 -21.79 -47.84 24.71
C ARG A 440 -20.80 -47.85 23.53
N ARG A 441 -19.62 -48.47 23.59
CA ARG A 441 -18.58 -48.52 24.64
C ARG A 441 -17.26 -48.85 23.91
N ALA A 442 -16.12 -48.35 24.36
CA ALA A 442 -14.86 -48.44 23.61
C ALA A 442 -14.17 -49.82 23.67
N ALA A 443 -13.31 -50.09 22.68
CA ALA A 443 -12.20 -51.04 22.72
C ALA A 443 -11.01 -50.46 21.91
N PRO A 444 -9.75 -50.48 22.43
CA PRO A 444 -8.60 -49.84 21.76
C PRO A 444 -7.65 -50.82 21.07
N ALA A 445 -6.88 -50.35 20.07
CA ALA A 445 -5.84 -51.13 19.39
C ALA A 445 -4.51 -50.35 19.22
N LYS A 446 -3.53 -50.77 20.03
CA LYS A 446 -2.06 -50.66 19.98
C LYS A 446 -1.37 -49.73 18.97
N THR A 447 -0.43 -48.96 19.53
CA THR A 447 0.77 -48.37 18.94
C THR A 447 1.56 -49.27 17.97
N ALA A 448 2.09 -48.68 16.90
CA ALA A 448 3.31 -49.12 16.22
C ALA A 448 4.11 -47.89 15.76
N SER A 449 5.43 -47.89 15.96
CA SER A 449 6.32 -46.77 15.63
C SER A 449 7.47 -47.24 14.75
N THR A 450 7.74 -46.53 13.65
CA THR A 450 8.92 -46.76 12.81
C THR A 450 9.41 -45.45 12.18
N LYS A 451 10.75 -45.27 12.19
CA LYS A 451 11.45 -44.14 11.55
C LYS A 451 11.63 -44.40 10.03
N PRO A 452 11.95 -43.37 9.23
CA PRO A 452 12.06 -43.51 7.78
C PRO A 452 13.35 -44.22 7.35
N ALA A 453 13.29 -44.91 6.21
CA ALA A 453 14.45 -45.52 5.56
C ALA A 453 14.93 -44.65 4.38
N THR A 454 16.18 -44.18 4.44
CA THR A 454 16.86 -43.52 3.33
C THR A 454 17.38 -44.55 2.34
N ARG A 455 17.28 -44.31 1.02
CA ARG A 455 18.18 -44.96 0.06
C ARG A 455 18.48 -44.07 -1.14
N GLN A 456 19.74 -44.05 -1.56
CA GLN A 456 20.24 -43.32 -2.72
C GLN A 456 20.59 -44.27 -3.86
N SER A 457 20.64 -43.69 -5.08
CA SER A 457 21.62 -43.96 -6.15
C SER A 457 21.55 -45.27 -6.97
N ALA A 458 22.19 -45.19 -8.14
CA ALA A 458 22.36 -46.17 -9.22
C ALA A 458 21.08 -46.59 -9.99
N GLY A 459 20.98 -46.48 -11.32
CA GLY A 459 21.87 -45.87 -12.33
C GLY A 459 22.34 -46.83 -13.43
N ARG A 460 22.67 -46.28 -14.62
CA ARG A 460 22.91 -46.96 -15.93
C ARG A 460 21.63 -47.45 -16.65
N LYS A 461 21.58 -47.53 -18.00
CA LYS A 461 22.39 -46.89 -19.07
C LYS A 461 21.60 -46.91 -20.40
N ASP A 462 21.89 -45.91 -21.23
CA ASP A 462 22.07 -45.87 -22.70
C ASP A 462 21.26 -46.76 -23.67
N ALA A 463 21.02 -46.14 -24.84
CA ALA A 463 20.65 -46.67 -26.17
C ALA A 463 19.16 -47.00 -26.45
N ALA A 464 18.64 -46.83 -27.68
CA ALA A 464 18.99 -45.93 -28.81
C ALA A 464 17.92 -46.09 -29.93
N THR A 465 17.92 -45.15 -30.91
CA THR A 465 17.50 -45.37 -32.32
C THR A 465 16.00 -45.38 -32.67
N GLU A 466 15.63 -44.45 -33.58
CA GLU A 466 14.47 -44.45 -34.52
C GLU A 466 13.02 -44.48 -33.96
N SER A 467 11.99 -43.96 -34.65
CA SER A 467 11.95 -43.28 -35.96
C SER A 467 10.97 -42.08 -35.95
N ALA A 468 11.11 -41.17 -36.92
CA ALA A 468 10.07 -40.21 -37.30
C ALA A 468 9.11 -40.86 -38.35
N PRO A 469 7.94 -40.26 -38.62
CA PRO A 469 7.93 -39.20 -39.64
C PRO A 469 7.03 -38.00 -39.31
N ALA A 470 7.12 -36.98 -40.17
CA ALA A 470 6.27 -35.79 -40.27
C ALA A 470 6.08 -35.50 -41.78
N PRO A 471 5.34 -34.46 -42.22
CA PRO A 471 4.49 -33.52 -41.48
C PRO A 471 3.03 -33.49 -42.03
N ASP A 472 2.21 -32.57 -41.50
CA ASP A 472 1.07 -32.00 -42.23
C ASP A 472 1.17 -30.46 -42.20
N ALA A 473 0.58 -29.76 -43.17
CA ALA A 473 1.00 -28.39 -43.52
C ALA A 473 -0.08 -27.50 -44.15
N THR A 474 0.25 -26.18 -44.18
CA THR A 474 -0.43 -25.08 -44.90
C THR A 474 -1.70 -24.49 -44.24
N PRO A 475 -2.08 -23.23 -44.56
CA PRO A 475 -1.21 -22.07 -44.79
C PRO A 475 -1.64 -20.77 -44.05
N THR A 476 -0.67 -19.88 -43.82
CA THR A 476 -0.92 -18.48 -43.41
C THR A 476 -1.17 -17.58 -44.65
N PRO A 477 -2.20 -16.71 -44.67
CA PRO A 477 -2.37 -15.71 -45.72
C PRO A 477 -1.42 -14.51 -45.56
N ALA A 478 -0.95 -13.94 -46.68
CA ALA A 478 0.21 -13.06 -46.70
C ALA A 478 -0.07 -11.57 -46.38
N ARG A 479 0.91 -10.94 -45.72
CA ARG A 479 1.04 -9.50 -45.44
C ARG A 479 1.15 -8.69 -46.75
N ARG A 480 0.16 -7.83 -47.06
CA ARG A 480 0.20 -6.95 -48.25
C ARG A 480 0.62 -5.53 -47.90
N ALA A 481 1.85 -5.15 -48.25
CA ALA A 481 2.27 -3.75 -48.22
C ALA A 481 1.76 -2.99 -49.47
N ARG A 482 1.46 -1.70 -49.34
CA ARG A 482 1.33 -0.76 -50.45
C ARG A 482 2.21 0.47 -50.21
N ARG A 483 2.86 0.94 -51.28
CA ARG A 483 3.68 2.16 -51.30
C ARG A 483 2.85 3.34 -51.81
N THR A 484 2.99 4.47 -51.13
CA THR A 484 3.05 5.86 -51.64
C THR A 484 2.51 6.15 -53.06
N ALA A 485 1.53 7.04 -53.16
CA ALA A 485 1.33 7.90 -54.33
C ALA A 485 0.53 9.17 -53.95
N ARG A 486 1.19 10.34 -54.08
CA ARG A 486 0.75 11.69 -53.63
C ARG A 486 0.61 11.86 -52.11
#